data_AF-A0A956HS34-F1
#
_entry.id   AF-A0A956HS34-F1
#
_cell.length_a   1.000
_cell.length_b   1.000
_cell.length_c   1.000
_cell.angle_alpha   90.00
_cell.angle_beta   90.00
_cell.angle_gamma   90.00
#
_symmetry.space_group_name_H-M   'P 1'
#
loop_
_entity.id
_entity.type
_entity.pdbx_description
1 polymer ?
#
loop_
_entity_poly.entity_id
_entity_poly.type
_entity_poly.pdbx_seq_one_letter_code
_entity_poly.pdbx_strand_id
1 'polypeptide(L)'
;MQTLVIDGRRFAIEFAGFHRPLRAGALIDGEGAPSFELGPWRCCDHLRALRASLRVGAGGLELDASAYADEVLARVDAAAQEDPGARALALWWASGLEPDGRHEAPARVDGEGWVALDGRGSAARLRPWTWGERLAAEQEHLLPGEGFDFDAIGYLEAMIRGCLLELRGPGAQSLPCDGWSELDAQGGRRLLAALSDLNHPDAQGDPLLAISPALAASTLRLCAALGWTPERVLATPAAQVQRLLALLDRVGEGGRPVAARQPVRAAGPRRRKPRMAEHPDAVVILFDEQTQGDQ
;
A
#
# COMPACT_ATOMS: atom_id res chain seq x y z
N MET A 1 26.76 19.32 -17.50
CA MET A 1 26.38 20.08 -16.29
C MET A 1 24.99 20.67 -16.52
N GLN A 2 24.06 20.43 -15.61
CA GLN A 2 22.66 20.89 -15.71
C GLN A 2 22.31 21.74 -14.48
N THR A 3 21.27 22.57 -14.58
CA THR A 3 20.79 23.37 -13.44
C THR A 3 19.52 22.76 -12.87
N LEU A 4 19.50 22.55 -11.56
CA LEU A 4 18.32 22.11 -10.82
C LEU A 4 17.83 23.24 -9.91
N VAL A 5 16.52 23.42 -9.81
CA VAL A 5 15.90 24.42 -8.92
C VAL A 5 15.07 23.70 -7.86
N ILE A 6 15.42 23.89 -6.58
CA ILE A 6 14.70 23.30 -5.43
C ILE A 6 14.42 24.42 -4.44
N ASP A 7 13.16 24.61 -4.06
CA ASP A 7 12.73 25.65 -3.11
C ASP A 7 13.29 27.04 -3.43
N GLY A 8 13.30 27.39 -4.73
CA GLY A 8 13.82 28.67 -5.24
C GLY A 8 15.35 28.79 -5.29
N ARG A 9 16.10 27.78 -4.83
CA ARG A 9 17.57 27.73 -4.90
C ARG A 9 18.04 27.00 -6.14
N ARG A 10 19.13 27.48 -6.75
CA ARG A 10 19.71 26.91 -7.97
C ARG A 10 20.96 26.11 -7.64
N PHE A 11 21.07 24.92 -8.19
CA PHE A 11 22.23 24.04 -8.06
C PHE A 11 22.77 23.69 -9.45
N ALA A 12 24.09 23.78 -9.61
CA ALA A 12 24.77 23.15 -10.72
C ALA A 12 25.01 21.69 -10.37
N ILE A 13 24.53 20.77 -11.19
CA ILE A 13 24.66 19.33 -10.94
C ILE A 13 25.26 18.58 -12.13
N GLU A 14 26.02 17.54 -11.82
CA GLU A 14 26.47 16.51 -12.75
C GLU A 14 25.72 15.22 -12.43
N PHE A 15 24.61 15.00 -13.14
CA PHE A 15 23.76 13.84 -12.97
C PHE A 15 24.02 12.83 -14.07
N ALA A 16 24.30 11.59 -13.68
CA ALA A 16 24.45 10.45 -14.59
C ALA A 16 23.41 9.35 -14.31
N GLY A 17 22.36 9.66 -13.54
CA GLY A 17 21.37 8.71 -13.02
C GLY A 17 21.62 8.31 -11.56
N PHE A 18 20.59 7.82 -10.87
CA PHE A 18 20.61 7.54 -9.42
C PHE A 18 21.56 6.42 -8.99
N HIS A 19 21.89 5.48 -9.87
CA HIS A 19 22.93 4.46 -9.67
C HIS A 19 24.38 5.00 -9.61
N ARG A 20 24.62 6.30 -9.83
CA ARG A 20 25.96 6.94 -9.78
C ARG A 20 25.97 8.07 -8.76
N PRO A 21 27.14 8.42 -8.20
CA PRO A 21 27.24 9.60 -7.36
C PRO A 21 26.77 10.86 -8.10
N LEU A 22 26.06 11.73 -7.40
CA LEU A 22 25.66 13.05 -7.86
C LEU A 22 26.70 14.06 -7.38
N ARG A 23 27.28 14.83 -8.30
CA ARG A 23 28.04 16.02 -7.93
C ARG A 23 27.17 17.25 -8.02
N ALA A 24 27.20 18.08 -7.00
CA ALA A 24 26.37 19.27 -6.92
C ALA A 24 27.09 20.42 -6.22
N GLY A 25 26.79 21.65 -6.62
CA GLY A 25 27.20 22.86 -5.93
C GLY A 25 26.13 23.93 -6.05
N ALA A 26 25.90 24.71 -4.99
CA ALA A 26 25.00 25.85 -5.03
C ALA A 26 25.48 26.91 -6.03
N LEU A 27 24.54 27.55 -6.73
CA LEU A 27 24.79 28.71 -7.57
C LEU A 27 24.35 29.97 -6.81
N ILE A 28 25.32 30.79 -6.39
CA ILE A 28 25.09 32.05 -5.66
C ILE A 28 25.51 33.18 -6.60
N ASP A 29 24.57 34.07 -6.94
CA ASP A 29 24.80 35.21 -7.84
C ASP A 29 25.43 34.85 -9.22
N GLY A 30 25.25 33.61 -9.66
CA GLY A 30 25.81 33.10 -10.92
C GLY A 30 27.23 32.51 -10.80
N GLU A 31 27.84 32.59 -9.62
CA GLU A 31 29.10 31.90 -9.29
C GLU A 31 28.82 30.56 -8.59
N GLY A 32 29.67 29.58 -8.86
CA GLY A 32 29.55 28.23 -8.28
C GLY A 32 30.23 28.14 -6.92
N ALA A 33 29.48 27.68 -5.92
CA ALA A 33 30.02 27.22 -4.65
C ALA A 33 30.89 25.96 -4.85
N PRO A 34 31.78 25.60 -3.88
CA PRO A 34 32.47 24.32 -3.90
C PRO A 34 31.48 23.16 -4.08
N SER A 35 31.80 22.25 -4.99
CA SER A 35 30.97 21.08 -5.24
C SER A 35 31.20 20.00 -4.19
N PHE A 36 30.15 19.24 -3.92
CA PHE A 36 30.16 18.06 -3.07
C PHE A 36 29.53 16.88 -3.80
N GLU A 37 29.77 15.68 -3.30
CA GLU A 37 29.32 14.43 -3.92
C GLU A 37 28.34 13.69 -2.99
N LEU A 38 27.15 13.41 -3.50
CA LEU A 38 26.15 12.55 -2.87
C LEU A 38 26.27 11.15 -3.48
N GLY A 39 26.61 10.15 -2.67
CA GLY A 39 26.66 8.76 -3.11
C GLY A 39 25.29 8.24 -3.57
N PRO A 40 25.24 7.12 -4.32
CA PRO A 40 23.99 6.46 -4.67
C PRO A 40 23.12 6.20 -3.44
N TRP A 41 21.85 6.57 -3.50
CA TRP A 41 20.87 6.32 -2.44
C TRP A 41 20.04 5.09 -2.79
N ARG A 42 20.15 4.03 -1.99
CA ARG A 42 19.53 2.73 -2.26
C ARG A 42 18.18 2.59 -1.55
N CYS A 43 17.36 1.65 -2.00
CA CYS A 43 16.08 1.35 -1.38
C CYS A 43 16.23 0.93 0.10
N CYS A 44 17.25 0.13 0.43
CA CYS A 44 17.55 -0.22 1.83
C CYS A 44 17.93 1.00 2.68
N ASP A 45 18.64 1.98 2.10
CA ASP A 45 18.98 3.23 2.77
C ASP A 45 17.73 4.07 3.02
N HIS A 46 16.84 4.12 2.04
CA HIS A 46 15.54 4.79 2.14
C HIS A 46 14.71 4.21 3.30
N LEU A 47 14.53 2.89 3.35
CA LEU A 47 13.74 2.25 4.41
C LEU A 47 14.38 2.42 5.80
N ARG A 48 15.71 2.29 5.90
CA ARG A 48 16.45 2.53 7.15
C ARG A 48 16.28 3.97 7.64
N ALA A 49 16.47 4.96 6.76
CA ALA A 49 16.34 6.37 7.12
C ALA A 49 14.88 6.74 7.48
N LEU A 50 13.89 6.18 6.75
CA LEU A 50 12.49 6.33 7.10
C LEU A 50 12.19 5.73 8.48
N ARG A 51 12.71 4.54 8.80
CA ARG A 51 12.50 3.90 10.12
C ARG A 51 13.01 4.78 11.26
N ALA A 52 14.11 5.49 11.06
CA ALA A 52 14.68 6.41 12.05
C ALA A 52 13.97 7.77 12.11
N SER A 53 13.29 8.18 11.03
CA SER A 53 12.75 9.54 10.87
C SER A 53 11.22 9.62 10.91
N LEU A 54 10.53 8.48 10.90
CA LEU A 54 9.08 8.43 11.01
C LEU A 54 8.65 8.39 12.48
N ARG A 55 7.61 9.16 12.79
CA ARG A 55 7.01 9.22 14.13
C ARG A 55 5.49 9.20 14.04
N VAL A 56 4.84 8.68 15.07
CA VAL A 56 3.38 8.78 15.21
C VAL A 56 3.06 10.13 15.86
N GLY A 57 2.45 11.03 15.07
CA GLY A 57 1.97 12.32 15.51
C GLY A 57 0.44 12.37 15.62
N ALA A 58 -0.10 13.55 15.92
CA ALA A 58 -1.53 13.76 16.12
C ALA A 58 -2.38 13.50 14.85
N GLY A 59 -1.76 13.64 13.67
CA GLY A 59 -2.38 13.38 12.37
C GLY A 59 -2.08 12.01 11.77
N GLY A 60 -1.41 11.12 12.51
CA GLY A 60 -0.93 9.82 12.01
C GLY A 60 0.57 9.79 11.82
N LEU A 61 1.04 9.10 10.78
CA LEU A 61 2.47 8.95 10.52
C LEU A 61 3.07 10.25 9.95
N GLU A 62 4.02 10.84 10.68
CA GLU A 62 4.72 12.07 10.29
C GLU A 62 6.18 11.75 9.96
N LEU A 63 6.71 12.39 8.92
CA LEU A 63 8.13 12.33 8.56
C LEU A 63 8.87 13.54 9.14
N ASP A 64 9.89 13.29 9.96
CA ASP A 64 10.91 14.28 10.26
C ASP A 64 11.84 14.43 9.04
N ALA A 65 11.47 15.33 8.13
CA ALA A 65 12.21 15.59 6.91
C ALA A 65 13.63 16.10 7.18
N SER A 66 13.89 16.74 8.32
CA SER A 66 15.23 17.24 8.66
C SER A 66 16.13 16.07 9.07
N ALA A 67 15.66 15.20 9.97
CA ALA A 67 16.39 13.99 10.36
C ALA A 67 16.64 13.08 9.14
N TYR A 68 15.64 12.93 8.25
CA TYR A 68 15.79 12.14 7.03
C TYR A 68 16.83 12.75 6.08
N ALA A 69 16.83 14.08 5.90
CA ALA A 69 17.83 14.76 5.07
C ALA A 69 19.24 14.63 5.66
N ASP A 70 19.36 14.72 6.98
CA ASP A 70 20.64 14.56 7.69
C ASP A 70 21.21 13.14 7.51
N GLU A 71 20.38 12.10 7.49
CA GLU A 71 20.79 10.72 7.16
C GLU A 71 21.35 10.58 5.74
N VAL A 72 20.78 11.30 4.77
CA VAL A 72 21.28 11.33 3.38
C VAL A 72 22.62 12.07 3.32
N LEU A 73 22.74 13.17 4.06
CA LEU A 73 23.96 14.01 4.11
C LEU A 73 25.09 13.42 4.97
N ALA A 74 24.79 12.49 5.87
CA ALA A 74 25.77 11.87 6.76
C ALA A 74 26.93 11.17 6.02
N ARG A 75 26.76 10.90 4.72
CA ARG A 75 27.75 10.27 3.84
C ARG A 75 28.60 11.27 3.06
N VAL A 76 28.37 12.56 3.24
CA VAL A 76 29.06 13.65 2.53
C VAL A 76 30.02 14.36 3.50
N ASP A 77 31.07 14.98 2.94
CA ASP A 77 32.02 15.79 3.69
C ASP A 77 31.35 16.90 4.51
N ALA A 78 31.91 17.21 5.68
CA ALA A 78 31.35 18.17 6.64
C ALA A 78 31.06 19.57 6.04
N ALA A 79 31.90 20.03 5.10
CA ALA A 79 31.70 21.31 4.43
C ALA A 79 30.40 21.37 3.61
N ALA A 80 29.92 20.23 3.09
CA ALA A 80 28.65 20.14 2.38
C ALA A 80 27.45 20.15 3.34
N GLN A 81 27.62 19.69 4.58
CA GLN A 81 26.58 19.67 5.60
C GLN A 81 26.26 21.09 6.12
N GLU A 82 27.21 22.01 6.00
CA GLU A 82 27.05 23.42 6.39
C GLU A 82 26.30 24.25 5.33
N ASP A 83 26.13 23.75 4.09
CA ASP A 83 25.37 24.45 3.05
C ASP A 83 23.87 24.46 3.42
N PRO A 84 23.24 25.64 3.61
CA PRO A 84 21.83 25.72 3.98
C PRO A 84 20.86 25.14 2.93
N GLY A 85 21.33 24.91 1.69
CA GLY A 85 20.59 24.28 0.61
C GLY A 85 20.78 22.76 0.50
N ALA A 86 21.77 22.19 1.20
CA ALA A 86 22.13 20.78 1.05
C ALA A 86 21.00 19.84 1.46
N ARG A 87 20.20 20.19 2.48
CA ARG A 87 19.05 19.37 2.91
C ARG A 87 17.98 19.25 1.84
N ALA A 88 17.64 20.36 1.17
CA ALA A 88 16.65 20.34 0.10
C ALA A 88 17.14 19.49 -1.09
N LEU A 89 18.43 19.62 -1.43
CA LEU A 89 19.06 18.78 -2.44
C LEU A 89 19.10 17.29 -2.05
N ALA A 90 19.38 17.00 -0.79
CA ALA A 90 19.41 15.63 -0.26
C ALA A 90 18.02 14.97 -0.32
N LEU A 91 16.96 15.71 0.03
CA LEU A 91 15.58 15.25 -0.11
C LEU A 91 15.20 15.00 -1.57
N TRP A 92 15.57 15.91 -2.47
CA TRP A 92 15.39 15.69 -3.91
C TRP A 92 16.12 14.45 -4.39
N TRP A 93 17.40 14.28 -4.03
CA TRP A 93 18.22 13.13 -4.42
C TRP A 93 17.60 11.81 -3.96
N ALA A 94 17.19 11.75 -2.69
CA ALA A 94 16.56 10.58 -2.10
C ALA A 94 15.15 10.29 -2.63
N SER A 95 14.48 11.28 -3.23
CA SER A 95 13.16 11.11 -3.85
C SER A 95 13.20 10.29 -5.15
N GLY A 96 14.35 10.21 -5.83
CA GLY A 96 14.44 9.51 -7.12
C GLY A 96 13.64 10.19 -8.24
N LEU A 97 13.42 11.50 -8.16
CA LEU A 97 12.75 12.30 -9.19
C LEU A 97 13.76 12.87 -10.19
N GLU A 98 13.48 12.70 -11.48
CA GLU A 98 14.33 13.23 -12.54
C GLU A 98 14.48 14.77 -12.45
N PRO A 99 15.69 15.31 -12.70
CA PRO A 99 16.02 16.72 -12.49
C PRO A 99 15.30 17.67 -13.45
N ASP A 100 14.81 17.17 -14.59
CA ASP A 100 14.11 17.98 -15.59
C ASP A 100 12.60 18.07 -15.34
N GLY A 101 12.10 17.45 -14.27
CA GLY A 101 10.70 17.51 -13.87
C GLY A 101 9.74 16.94 -14.90
N ARG A 102 10.23 16.16 -15.88
CA ARG A 102 9.35 15.47 -16.83
C ARG A 102 8.39 14.60 -16.05
N HIS A 103 7.10 14.72 -16.36
CA HIS A 103 6.09 13.83 -15.82
C HIS A 103 6.40 12.41 -16.28
N GLU A 104 7.00 11.63 -15.38
CA GLU A 104 7.12 10.20 -15.56
C GLU A 104 5.71 9.59 -15.58
N ALA A 105 5.52 8.60 -16.47
CA ALA A 105 4.32 7.78 -16.41
C ALA A 105 4.23 7.10 -15.02
N PRO A 106 3.03 7.06 -14.42
CA PRO A 106 2.82 6.40 -13.14
C PRO A 106 3.29 4.94 -13.22
N ALA A 107 3.96 4.47 -12.16
CA ALA A 107 4.42 3.09 -12.07
C ALA A 107 3.21 2.18 -11.87
N ARG A 108 2.61 1.71 -12.97
CA ARG A 108 1.47 0.80 -12.96
C ARG A 108 1.90 -0.59 -13.35
N VAL A 109 1.30 -1.57 -12.68
CA VAL A 109 1.44 -2.99 -13.00
C VAL A 109 0.62 -3.29 -14.25
N ASP A 110 1.22 -3.96 -15.22
CA ASP A 110 0.51 -4.40 -16.44
C ASP A 110 -0.33 -5.67 -16.22
N GLY A 111 -1.02 -6.13 -17.26
CA GLY A 111 -1.88 -7.31 -17.19
C GLY A 111 -1.17 -8.64 -16.86
N GLU A 112 0.17 -8.68 -16.96
CA GLU A 112 0.98 -9.86 -16.63
C GLU A 112 1.68 -9.75 -15.26
N GLY A 113 1.48 -8.63 -14.56
CA GLY A 113 2.07 -8.34 -13.27
C GLY A 113 3.38 -7.55 -13.35
N TRP A 114 3.82 -7.07 -14.52
CA TRP A 114 5.10 -6.37 -14.65
C TRP A 114 5.00 -4.86 -14.43
N VAL A 115 6.03 -4.29 -13.83
CA VAL A 115 6.25 -2.84 -13.73
C VAL A 115 7.68 -2.49 -14.09
N ALA A 116 7.86 -1.46 -14.92
CA ALA A 116 9.16 -0.90 -15.25
C ALA A 116 9.69 -0.01 -14.10
N LEU A 117 10.90 -0.31 -13.63
CA LEU A 117 11.56 0.37 -12.51
C LEU A 117 12.48 1.50 -12.95
N ASP A 118 12.99 1.46 -14.18
CA ASP A 118 13.83 2.51 -14.75
C ASP A 118 13.75 2.52 -16.29
N GLY A 119 14.42 3.50 -16.91
CA GLY A 119 14.57 3.57 -18.38
C GLY A 119 15.63 2.64 -18.97
N ARG A 120 16.28 1.79 -18.16
CA ARG A 120 17.42 0.92 -18.55
C ARG A 120 17.01 -0.54 -18.72
N GLY A 121 15.74 -0.83 -18.50
CA GLY A 121 15.16 -2.17 -18.65
C GLY A 121 15.08 -2.96 -17.34
N SER A 122 15.31 -2.33 -16.19
CA SER A 122 15.01 -2.96 -14.90
C SER A 122 13.49 -3.04 -14.70
N ALA A 123 13.00 -4.17 -14.22
CA ALA A 123 11.58 -4.41 -14.04
C ALA A 123 11.31 -5.35 -12.85
N ALA A 124 10.15 -5.20 -12.23
CA ALA A 124 9.67 -6.12 -11.20
C ALA A 124 8.36 -6.76 -11.65
N ARG A 125 8.20 -8.05 -11.36
CA ARG A 125 6.92 -8.73 -11.45
C ARG A 125 6.30 -8.80 -10.07
N LEU A 126 5.10 -8.24 -9.95
CA LEU A 126 4.36 -8.10 -8.71
C LEU A 126 3.07 -8.91 -8.76
N ARG A 127 2.61 -9.32 -7.58
CA ARG A 127 1.24 -9.80 -7.35
C ARG A 127 0.57 -9.01 -6.24
N PRO A 128 -0.77 -8.97 -6.21
CA PRO A 128 -1.49 -8.47 -5.05
C PRO A 128 -1.09 -9.22 -3.78
N TRP A 129 -1.02 -8.48 -2.69
CA TRP A 129 -0.86 -9.02 -1.35
C TRP A 129 -2.21 -9.60 -0.91
N THR A 130 -2.20 -10.83 -0.42
CA THR A 130 -3.44 -11.43 0.07
C THR A 130 -3.79 -10.84 1.43
N TRP A 131 -5.08 -10.85 1.77
CA TRP A 131 -5.55 -10.36 3.06
C TRP A 131 -4.93 -11.11 4.25
N GLY A 132 -4.72 -12.43 4.13
CA GLY A 132 -4.08 -13.23 5.17
C GLY A 132 -2.62 -12.84 5.41
N GLU A 133 -1.87 -12.55 4.34
CA GLU A 133 -0.48 -12.08 4.48
C GLU A 133 -0.41 -10.67 5.08
N ARG A 134 -1.35 -9.80 4.71
CA ARG A 134 -1.49 -8.45 5.26
C ARG A 134 -1.64 -8.49 6.78
N LEU A 135 -2.57 -9.31 7.27
CA LEU A 135 -2.84 -9.46 8.70
C LEU A 135 -1.70 -10.14 9.45
N ALA A 136 -1.05 -11.13 8.84
CA ALA A 136 0.12 -11.77 9.44
C ALA A 136 1.25 -10.75 9.64
N ALA A 137 1.53 -9.93 8.62
CA ALA A 137 2.52 -8.86 8.71
C ALA A 137 2.11 -7.77 9.70
N GLU A 138 0.83 -7.38 9.74
CA GLU A 138 0.32 -6.44 10.74
C GLU A 138 0.59 -6.95 12.16
N GLN A 139 0.29 -8.22 12.43
CA GLN A 139 0.54 -8.83 13.74
C GLN A 139 2.02 -8.93 14.09
N GLU A 140 2.86 -9.29 13.12
CA GLU A 140 4.31 -9.41 13.31
C GLU A 140 4.96 -8.07 13.65
N HIS A 141 4.44 -6.96 13.10
CA HIS A 141 5.01 -5.63 13.23
C HIS A 141 4.29 -4.73 14.25
N LEU A 142 3.33 -5.27 15.00
CA LEU A 142 2.82 -4.64 16.21
C LEU A 142 3.85 -4.79 17.34
N LEU A 143 4.37 -3.67 17.84
CA LEU A 143 5.35 -3.66 18.91
C LEU A 143 4.64 -3.83 20.27
N PRO A 144 5.16 -4.68 21.17
CA PRO A 144 4.58 -4.86 22.49
C PRO A 144 4.82 -3.62 23.37
N GLY A 145 3.75 -3.02 23.91
CA GLY A 145 3.83 -1.86 24.80
C GLY A 145 2.47 -1.38 25.30
N GLU A 146 2.45 -0.38 26.19
CA GLU A 146 1.22 0.29 26.66
C GLU A 146 0.59 1.23 25.60
N GLY A 147 1.27 1.42 24.47
CA GLY A 147 0.78 2.11 23.27
C GLY A 147 0.74 1.18 22.05
N PHE A 148 -0.07 1.54 21.04
CA PHE A 148 -0.06 0.89 19.73
C PHE A 148 1.15 1.38 18.92
N ASP A 149 2.34 0.93 19.30
CA ASP A 149 3.55 1.16 18.51
C ASP A 149 3.57 0.17 17.33
N PHE A 150 3.76 0.68 16.11
CA PHE A 150 3.68 -0.10 14.88
C PHE A 150 4.93 0.13 14.03
N ASP A 151 5.67 -0.94 13.69
CA ASP A 151 6.81 -0.86 12.77
C ASP A 151 6.30 -0.79 11.31
N ALA A 152 5.91 0.42 10.90
CA ALA A 152 5.43 0.68 9.55
C ALA A 152 6.44 0.28 8.47
N ILE A 153 7.74 0.40 8.74
CA ILE A 153 8.77 0.03 7.78
C ILE A 153 8.92 -1.49 7.69
N GLY A 154 8.86 -2.20 8.81
CA GLY A 154 8.83 -3.67 8.80
C GLY A 154 7.64 -4.20 8.01
N TYR A 155 6.46 -3.61 8.21
CA TYR A 155 5.27 -3.94 7.44
C TYR A 155 5.42 -3.68 5.93
N LEU A 156 6.04 -2.55 5.53
CA LEU A 156 6.37 -2.28 4.13
C LEU A 156 7.38 -3.28 3.56
N GLU A 157 8.41 -3.67 4.32
CA GLU A 157 9.38 -4.71 3.92
C GLU A 157 8.69 -6.06 3.72
N ALA A 158 7.75 -6.43 4.60
CA ALA A 158 6.93 -7.62 4.46
C ALA A 158 6.04 -7.56 3.20
N MET A 159 5.45 -6.40 2.90
CA MET A 159 4.68 -6.18 1.67
C MET A 159 5.56 -6.38 0.42
N ILE A 160 6.76 -5.81 0.38
CA ILE A 160 7.67 -5.97 -0.76
C ILE A 160 7.99 -7.46 -0.96
N ARG A 161 8.37 -8.17 0.11
CA ARG A 161 8.71 -9.60 0.04
C ARG A 161 7.51 -10.47 -0.34
N GLY A 162 6.32 -10.13 0.13
CA GLY A 162 5.09 -10.84 -0.21
C GLY A 162 4.70 -10.65 -1.68
N CYS A 163 4.77 -9.42 -2.19
CA CYS A 163 4.29 -9.08 -3.53
C CYS A 163 5.29 -9.33 -4.64
N LEU A 164 6.60 -9.28 -4.38
CA LEU A 164 7.63 -9.41 -5.41
C LEU A 164 7.84 -10.88 -5.83
N LEU A 165 7.49 -11.19 -7.08
CA LEU A 165 7.65 -12.52 -7.66
C LEU A 165 8.98 -12.68 -8.40
N GLU A 166 9.39 -11.65 -9.13
CA GLU A 166 10.60 -11.66 -9.95
C GLU A 166 11.18 -10.25 -10.03
N LEU A 167 12.51 -10.14 -9.97
CA LEU A 167 13.22 -8.89 -10.21
C LEU A 167 14.17 -9.08 -11.40
N ARG A 168 14.14 -8.13 -12.34
CA ARG A 168 15.03 -8.08 -13.50
C ARG A 168 15.86 -6.81 -13.44
N GLY A 169 17.17 -6.97 -13.60
CA GLY A 169 18.09 -5.86 -13.80
C GLY A 169 18.19 -5.46 -15.27
N PRO A 170 19.10 -4.50 -15.57
CA PRO A 170 19.37 -4.07 -16.94
C PRO A 170 19.71 -5.24 -17.86
N GLY A 171 19.16 -5.23 -19.08
CA GLY A 171 19.34 -6.32 -20.03
C GLY A 171 18.55 -7.60 -19.71
N ALA A 172 17.48 -7.50 -18.91
CA ALA A 172 16.61 -8.62 -18.51
C ALA A 172 17.31 -9.73 -17.73
N GLN A 173 18.42 -9.41 -17.05
CA GLN A 173 19.08 -10.35 -16.15
C GLN A 173 18.19 -10.59 -14.92
N SER A 174 17.87 -11.86 -14.64
CA SER A 174 17.16 -12.22 -13.41
C SER A 174 18.06 -11.93 -12.20
N LEU A 175 17.52 -11.18 -11.24
CA LEU A 175 18.15 -10.86 -9.97
C LEU A 175 17.51 -11.67 -8.84
N PRO A 176 18.25 -11.92 -7.75
CA PRO A 176 17.66 -12.45 -6.52
C PRO A 176 16.46 -11.62 -6.05
N CYS A 177 15.44 -12.26 -5.49
CA CYS A 177 14.24 -11.57 -5.02
C CYS A 177 14.51 -10.60 -3.85
N ASP A 178 15.61 -10.73 -3.12
CA ASP A 178 16.07 -9.76 -2.11
C ASP A 178 16.88 -8.60 -2.70
N GLY A 179 17.15 -8.63 -4.01
CA GLY A 179 17.85 -7.59 -4.76
C GLY A 179 17.10 -6.26 -4.86
N TRP A 180 15.84 -6.19 -4.41
CA TRP A 180 15.10 -4.92 -4.35
C TRP A 180 15.78 -3.90 -3.42
N SER A 181 16.50 -4.39 -2.41
CA SER A 181 17.24 -3.56 -1.44
C SER A 181 18.31 -2.69 -2.10
N GLU A 182 18.86 -3.16 -3.22
CA GLU A 182 19.94 -2.53 -3.98
C GLU A 182 19.44 -1.60 -5.09
N LEU A 183 18.12 -1.52 -5.31
CA LEU A 183 17.55 -0.58 -6.26
C LEU A 183 17.94 0.86 -5.88
N ASP A 184 18.28 1.67 -6.87
CA ASP A 184 18.53 3.09 -6.65
C ASP A 184 17.25 3.86 -6.27
N ALA A 185 17.37 5.14 -5.94
CA ALA A 185 16.25 5.94 -5.46
C ALA A 185 15.05 5.95 -6.43
N GLN A 186 15.29 5.98 -7.75
CA GLN A 186 14.23 5.94 -8.76
C GLN A 186 13.56 4.57 -8.81
N GLY A 187 14.36 3.49 -8.89
CA GLY A 187 13.85 2.12 -8.90
C GLY A 187 13.05 1.78 -7.63
N GLY A 188 13.57 2.17 -6.47
CA GLY A 188 12.91 2.02 -5.17
C GLY A 188 11.59 2.79 -5.09
N ARG A 189 11.57 4.08 -5.50
CA ARG A 189 10.34 4.87 -5.56
C ARG A 189 9.30 4.21 -6.46
N ARG A 190 9.68 3.78 -7.66
CA ARG A 190 8.75 3.20 -8.64
C ARG A 190 8.20 1.86 -8.15
N LEU A 191 9.03 1.03 -7.52
CA LEU A 191 8.58 -0.20 -6.87
C LEU A 191 7.55 0.07 -5.77
N LEU A 192 7.86 0.98 -4.83
CA LEU A 192 6.97 1.33 -3.72
C LEU A 192 5.66 1.95 -4.20
N ALA A 193 5.70 2.81 -5.22
CA ALA A 193 4.50 3.39 -5.84
C ALA A 193 3.60 2.32 -6.46
N ALA A 194 4.18 1.39 -7.22
CA ALA A 194 3.44 0.29 -7.84
C ALA A 194 2.84 -0.66 -6.81
N LEU A 195 3.59 -0.99 -5.75
CA LEU A 195 3.07 -1.80 -4.64
C LEU A 195 1.93 -1.12 -3.90
N SER A 196 2.04 0.20 -3.69
CA SER A 196 1.00 0.98 -3.03
C SER A 196 -0.28 1.04 -3.87
N ASP A 197 -0.16 1.24 -5.18
CA ASP A 197 -1.28 1.24 -6.13
C ASP A 197 -1.94 -0.15 -6.19
N LEU A 198 -1.12 -1.21 -6.33
CA LEU A 198 -1.58 -2.59 -6.41
C LEU A 198 -2.31 -3.08 -5.15
N ASN A 199 -1.92 -2.58 -3.98
CA ASN A 199 -2.45 -2.99 -2.68
C ASN A 199 -3.31 -1.92 -2.02
N HIS A 200 -3.64 -0.84 -2.75
CA HIS A 200 -4.54 0.16 -2.24
C HIS A 200 -5.90 -0.51 -1.99
N PRO A 201 -6.43 -0.47 -0.76
CA PRO A 201 -7.73 -1.05 -0.49
C PRO A 201 -8.76 -0.28 -1.31
N ASP A 202 -9.33 -0.92 -2.32
CA ASP A 202 -10.56 -0.40 -2.92
C ASP A 202 -11.61 -0.39 -1.80
N ALA A 203 -12.08 0.79 -1.40
CA ALA A 203 -13.10 0.93 -0.37
C ALA A 203 -14.41 0.21 -0.73
N GLN A 204 -14.58 -0.21 -1.99
CA GLN A 204 -15.70 -1.03 -2.46
C GLN A 204 -15.34 -2.49 -2.77
N GLY A 205 -14.06 -2.87 -2.60
CA GLY A 205 -13.60 -4.23 -2.81
C GLY A 205 -14.04 -5.16 -1.68
N ASP A 206 -14.74 -6.24 -2.00
CA ASP A 206 -15.13 -7.25 -1.01
C ASP A 206 -13.90 -8.11 -0.61
N PRO A 207 -13.43 -8.05 0.65
CA PRO A 207 -12.27 -8.82 1.10
C PRO A 207 -12.46 -10.33 0.98
N LEU A 208 -13.71 -10.82 0.89
CA LEU A 208 -14.02 -12.23 0.66
C LEU A 208 -13.72 -12.69 -0.76
N LEU A 209 -13.67 -11.78 -1.75
CA LEU A 209 -13.29 -12.10 -3.13
C LEU A 209 -11.79 -12.37 -3.28
N ALA A 210 -10.97 -11.91 -2.33
CA ALA A 210 -9.53 -12.10 -2.31
C ALA A 210 -9.08 -13.43 -1.66
N ILE A 211 -10.02 -14.23 -1.14
CA ILE A 211 -9.75 -15.50 -0.46
C ILE A 211 -10.46 -16.67 -1.13
N SER A 212 -10.06 -17.90 -0.80
CA SER A 212 -10.69 -19.09 -1.39
C SER A 212 -12.18 -19.19 -0.99
N PRO A 213 -13.05 -19.76 -1.84
CA PRO A 213 -14.48 -19.89 -1.53
C PRO A 213 -14.75 -20.64 -0.21
N ALA A 214 -13.93 -21.66 0.10
CA ALA A 214 -14.04 -22.40 1.35
C ALA A 214 -13.69 -21.55 2.58
N LEU A 215 -12.66 -20.70 2.46
CA LEU A 215 -12.29 -19.77 3.52
C LEU A 215 -13.34 -18.67 3.66
N ALA A 216 -13.85 -18.12 2.56
CA ALA A 216 -14.94 -17.15 2.57
C ALA A 216 -16.19 -17.70 3.25
N ALA A 217 -16.60 -18.93 2.94
CA ALA A 217 -17.74 -19.58 3.58
C ALA A 217 -17.52 -19.78 5.09
N SER A 218 -16.31 -20.18 5.49
CA SER A 218 -15.95 -20.36 6.91
C SER A 218 -15.95 -19.01 7.65
N THR A 219 -15.42 -17.97 7.01
CA THR A 219 -15.41 -16.60 7.51
C THR A 219 -16.82 -16.07 7.72
N LEU A 220 -17.67 -16.16 6.70
CA LEU A 220 -19.08 -15.75 6.78
C LEU A 220 -19.84 -16.50 7.88
N ARG A 221 -19.57 -17.81 8.04
CA ARG A 221 -20.18 -18.63 9.10
C ARG A 221 -19.79 -18.14 10.49
N LEU A 222 -18.52 -17.80 10.71
CA LEU A 222 -18.05 -17.25 11.97
C LEU A 222 -18.58 -15.84 12.22
N CYS A 223 -18.62 -14.99 11.19
CA CYS A 223 -19.22 -13.66 11.27
C CYS A 223 -20.70 -13.75 11.70
N ALA A 224 -21.47 -14.62 11.06
CA ALA A 224 -22.89 -14.82 11.38
C ALA A 224 -23.11 -15.36 12.80
N ALA A 225 -22.26 -16.27 13.27
CA ALA A 225 -22.42 -16.90 14.58
C ALA A 225 -21.93 -16.03 15.75
N LEU A 226 -20.90 -15.22 15.52
CA LEU A 226 -20.23 -14.45 16.59
C LEU A 226 -20.52 -12.94 16.52
N GLY A 227 -21.21 -12.47 15.47
CA GLY A 227 -21.36 -11.04 15.18
C GLY A 227 -20.04 -10.35 14.85
N TRP A 228 -19.06 -11.12 14.36
CA TRP A 228 -17.74 -10.61 14.01
C TRP A 228 -17.72 -10.09 12.58
N THR A 229 -16.78 -9.21 12.29
CA THR A 229 -16.51 -8.77 10.92
C THR A 229 -15.56 -9.75 10.22
N PRO A 230 -15.55 -9.81 8.88
CA PRO A 230 -14.62 -10.64 8.12
C PRO A 230 -13.16 -10.39 8.51
N GLU A 231 -12.80 -9.13 8.75
CA GLU A 231 -11.45 -8.71 9.12
C GLU A 231 -11.03 -9.35 10.45
N ARG A 232 -11.92 -9.31 11.46
CA ARG A 232 -11.67 -9.91 12.76
C ARG A 232 -11.47 -11.42 12.68
N VAL A 233 -12.27 -12.11 11.85
CA VAL A 233 -12.14 -13.56 11.68
C VAL A 233 -10.82 -13.89 10.98
N LEU A 234 -10.47 -13.15 9.93
CA LEU A 234 -9.24 -13.38 9.17
C LEU A 234 -8.00 -13.05 9.99
N ALA A 235 -8.08 -12.09 10.92
CA ALA A 235 -7.01 -11.76 11.86
C ALA A 235 -6.85 -12.79 12.98
N THR A 236 -7.81 -13.70 13.18
CA THR A 236 -7.74 -14.65 14.29
C THR A 236 -6.78 -15.79 13.96
N PRO A 237 -5.88 -16.21 14.88
CA PRO A 237 -4.98 -17.34 14.65
C PRO A 237 -5.73 -18.61 14.20
N ALA A 238 -5.19 -19.32 13.22
CA ALA A 238 -5.87 -20.47 12.60
C ALA A 238 -6.32 -21.54 13.60
N ALA A 239 -5.52 -21.83 14.63
CA ALA A 239 -5.87 -22.79 15.67
C ALA A 239 -7.09 -22.35 16.50
N GLN A 240 -7.29 -21.04 16.67
CA GLN A 240 -8.44 -20.48 17.37
C GLN A 240 -9.67 -20.47 16.46
N VAL A 241 -9.52 -20.11 15.18
CA VAL A 241 -10.58 -20.23 14.16
C VAL A 241 -11.09 -21.68 14.07
N GLN A 242 -10.20 -22.66 13.99
CA GLN A 242 -10.55 -24.08 13.96
C GLN A 242 -11.28 -24.53 15.23
N ARG A 243 -10.83 -24.08 16.42
CA ARG A 243 -11.54 -24.36 17.68
C ARG A 243 -12.95 -23.77 17.67
N LEU A 244 -13.12 -22.53 17.21
CA LEU A 244 -14.42 -21.88 17.11
C LEU A 244 -15.35 -22.60 16.14
N LEU A 245 -14.85 -22.98 14.96
CA LEU A 245 -15.61 -23.78 13.99
C LEU A 245 -16.03 -25.12 14.59
N ALA A 246 -15.12 -25.84 15.25
CA ALA A 246 -15.43 -27.11 15.91
C ALA A 246 -16.46 -26.95 17.05
N LEU A 247 -16.43 -25.85 17.78
CA LEU A 247 -17.46 -25.53 18.78
C LEU A 247 -18.82 -25.24 18.13
N LEU A 248 -18.84 -24.50 17.02
CA LEU A 248 -20.06 -24.25 16.25
C LEU A 248 -20.65 -25.53 15.65
N ASP A 249 -19.81 -26.45 15.17
CA ASP A 249 -20.24 -27.76 14.70
C ASP A 249 -20.89 -28.55 15.84
N ARG A 250 -20.29 -28.58 17.03
CA ARG A 250 -20.87 -29.26 18.21
C ARG A 250 -22.20 -28.66 18.66
N VAL A 251 -22.35 -27.34 18.61
CA VAL A 251 -23.61 -26.67 18.96
C VAL A 251 -24.68 -26.93 17.90
N GLY A 252 -24.30 -26.95 16.61
CA GLY A 252 -25.20 -27.30 15.51
C GLY A 252 -25.65 -28.77 15.54
N GLU A 253 -24.77 -29.68 15.95
CA GLU A 253 -25.08 -31.11 16.12
C GLU A 253 -25.89 -31.40 17.39
N GLY A 254 -25.67 -30.64 18.47
CA GLY A 254 -26.44 -30.73 19.73
C GLY A 254 -27.80 -30.03 19.68
N GLY A 255 -27.99 -29.11 18.74
CA GLY A 255 -29.22 -28.35 18.54
C GLY A 255 -30.09 -28.94 17.44
N ARG A 256 -30.73 -30.09 17.69
CA ARG A 256 -31.93 -30.47 16.92
C ARG A 256 -32.98 -29.37 17.16
N PRO A 257 -33.44 -28.64 16.13
CA PRO A 257 -34.57 -27.75 16.33
C PRO A 257 -35.79 -28.62 16.68
N VAL A 258 -36.44 -28.31 17.79
CA VAL A 258 -37.82 -28.70 18.04
C VAL A 258 -38.58 -28.34 16.78
N ALA A 259 -39.19 -29.34 16.16
CA ALA A 259 -39.99 -29.21 14.96
C ALA A 259 -40.85 -27.95 15.03
N ALA A 260 -40.57 -26.98 14.15
CA ALA A 260 -41.56 -25.98 13.83
C ALA A 260 -42.77 -26.76 13.28
N ARG A 261 -43.83 -26.85 14.10
CA ARG A 261 -45.13 -27.40 13.74
C ARG A 261 -45.53 -26.80 12.39
N GLN A 262 -45.48 -27.60 11.34
CA GLN A 262 -46.22 -27.31 10.12
C GLN A 262 -47.71 -27.21 10.48
N PRO A 263 -48.39 -26.09 10.20
CA PRO A 263 -49.84 -26.11 10.16
C PRO A 263 -50.27 -26.80 8.86
N VAL A 264 -50.90 -27.96 9.00
CA VAL A 264 -51.64 -28.61 7.91
C VAL A 264 -52.87 -27.75 7.60
N ARG A 265 -53.05 -27.31 6.34
CA ARG A 265 -54.27 -27.58 5.55
C ARG A 265 -54.32 -26.93 4.15
N ALA A 266 -54.70 -27.81 3.22
CA ALA A 266 -55.65 -27.67 2.11
C ALA A 266 -55.29 -26.81 0.88
N ALA A 267 -55.33 -27.49 -0.28
CA ALA A 267 -55.32 -26.93 -1.62
C ALA A 267 -56.65 -26.25 -1.98
N GLY A 268 -56.58 -25.11 -2.67
CA GLY A 268 -57.70 -24.50 -3.43
C GLY A 268 -57.64 -22.96 -3.53
N PRO A 269 -58.08 -22.34 -4.64
CA PRO A 269 -57.31 -21.29 -5.32
C PRO A 269 -57.88 -19.85 -5.21
N ARG A 270 -57.03 -18.82 -5.34
CA ARG A 270 -57.15 -17.67 -6.28
C ARG A 270 -56.28 -16.47 -5.90
N ARG A 271 -55.72 -15.84 -6.94
CA ARG A 271 -54.97 -14.57 -6.98
C ARG A 271 -55.58 -13.46 -6.11
N ARG A 272 -54.76 -12.85 -5.25
CA ARG A 272 -54.96 -11.46 -4.77
C ARG A 272 -53.63 -10.72 -4.86
N LYS A 273 -53.66 -9.53 -5.46
CA LYS A 273 -52.53 -8.60 -5.51
C LYS A 273 -52.18 -8.17 -4.07
N PRO A 274 -50.89 -8.02 -3.73
CA PRO A 274 -50.48 -7.57 -2.41
C PRO A 274 -51.04 -6.15 -2.16
N ARG A 275 -51.66 -5.95 -0.99
CA ARG A 275 -52.15 -4.64 -0.56
C ARG A 275 -51.06 -3.98 0.28
N MET A 276 -50.85 -2.69 0.01
CA MET A 276 -49.85 -1.79 0.59
C MET A 276 -49.98 -1.53 2.10
N ALA A 277 -50.79 -2.31 2.82
CA ALA A 277 -50.99 -2.22 4.27
C ALA A 277 -50.13 -3.23 5.06
N GLU A 278 -49.33 -4.06 4.37
CA GLU A 278 -48.52 -5.12 4.98
C GLU A 278 -47.04 -4.71 5.18
N HIS A 279 -46.66 -3.47 4.84
CA HIS A 279 -45.29 -2.94 4.99
C HIS A 279 -45.33 -1.51 5.57
N PRO A 280 -45.21 -1.31 6.90
CA PRO A 280 -45.22 0.02 7.51
C PRO A 280 -44.00 0.88 7.16
N ASP A 281 -42.97 0.30 6.52
CA ASP A 281 -41.68 0.97 6.25
C ASP A 281 -41.40 1.18 4.74
N ALA A 282 -42.41 0.98 3.87
CA ALA A 282 -42.23 1.13 2.44
C ALA A 282 -42.31 2.60 2.00
N VAL A 283 -41.17 3.17 1.57
CA VAL A 283 -41.10 4.48 0.91
C VAL A 283 -41.36 4.31 -0.59
N VAL A 284 -42.37 4.99 -1.11
CA VAL A 284 -42.69 5.02 -2.55
C VAL A 284 -42.00 6.25 -3.17
N ILE A 285 -41.06 6.01 -4.09
CA ILE A 285 -40.46 7.05 -4.93
C ILE A 285 -41.28 7.10 -6.23
N LEU A 286 -41.99 8.21 -6.44
CA LEU A 286 -42.69 8.51 -7.70
C LEU A 286 -41.72 9.22 -8.62
N PHE A 287 -41.45 8.62 -9.78
CA PHE A 287 -40.78 9.29 -10.89
C PHE A 287 -41.86 9.93 -11.76
N ASP A 288 -41.82 11.25 -11.90
CA ASP A 288 -42.66 11.98 -12.85
C ASP A 288 -41.94 11.96 -14.21
N GLU A 289 -42.38 11.06 -15.10
CA GLU A 289 -41.96 11.09 -16.50
C GLU A 289 -42.66 12.27 -17.18
N GLN A 290 -42.01 13.44 -17.15
CA GLN A 290 -42.35 14.52 -18.06
C GLN A 290 -41.94 14.10 -19.48
N THR A 291 -42.88 13.46 -20.17
CA THR A 291 -42.97 13.44 -21.63
C THR A 291 -42.86 14.88 -22.15
N GLN A 292 -41.74 15.21 -22.78
CA GLN A 292 -41.65 16.38 -23.65
C GLN A 292 -41.50 15.86 -25.09
N GLY A 293 -42.65 15.76 -25.76
CA GLY A 293 -42.74 15.66 -27.20
C GLY A 293 -42.94 17.04 -27.81
N ASP A 294 -42.23 17.28 -28.91
CA ASP A 294 -42.48 18.19 -30.03
C ASP A 294 -43.06 19.59 -29.78
N GLN A 295 -42.20 20.59 -30.01
CA GLN A 295 -42.40 21.63 -31.04
C GLN A 295 -41.06 22.20 -31.51
#